data_AF-A0A8J5KAR7-F1
#
_entry.id   AF-A0A8J5KAR7-F1
#
_cell.length_a   1.000
_cell.length_b   1.000
_cell.length_c   1.000
_cell.angle_alpha   90.00
_cell.angle_beta   90.00
_cell.angle_gamma   90.00
#
_symmetry.space_group_name_H-M   'P 1'
#
loop_
_entity.id
_entity.type
_entity.pdbx_description
1 polymer ?
#
loop_
_entity_poly.entity_id
_entity_poly.type
_entity_poly.pdbx_seq_one_letter_code
_entity_poly.pdbx_strand_id
1 'polypeptide(L)'
;MCKASPCKCDHHDDPTGLLTHPFVVVEVPSPGAHPVLPAKPLASEKGLAFVEVKAILGLSLPMVLTGLLLYCRSIVSMLFLGRLGDLALAGGSLAIGFANITGYSVLSGLAMGMEPICGQAFGARRYHLLGLSLHRTVLLLLSSSLPIALLWYYIRPLLLLLGQDADLAAVAASYLHASLPDLVLQSFLHPLRIYLRAQSITLPLTACAGLAVALHLPINYFLVSVLRLGIGGVAWASVWFNFNVVLFLILYIYFSGVHRDTGGLSLGKECLRDWRSLLDLALPSCISVCLEWWWYEIMVILSGLLLNPQATVASMGILIQTTSLIYIFPSSLSFGVSTRVGNELGANRPDRARRAAAVGIWCSAALGLTAFSFATAVRNVWARMFTGDAAILELTAAVLPILGLCEFGNCPQTTGCGVLRGSARPKLGANINLSSFYAVGMPVAVGLALWTPLDFRGLWLGLLAAQATCVALMLVVVNRTDWTAQAERSQHLTGASAAKDDEAENKTAAKAVDDTEVDETNCLLVTVKIKQ
;
A
#
# COMPACT_ATOMS: atom_id res chain seq x y z
N MET A 1 9.49 -53.84 -27.86
CA MET A 1 9.34 -54.91 -28.88
C MET A 1 10.04 -54.46 -30.14
N CYS A 2 10.92 -55.33 -30.63
CA CYS A 2 12.00 -55.11 -31.59
C CYS A 2 11.57 -54.69 -32.99
N LYS A 3 12.45 -53.97 -33.70
CA LYS A 3 13.23 -54.56 -34.81
C LYS A 3 14.42 -53.66 -35.19
N ALA A 4 15.54 -54.33 -35.45
CA ALA A 4 16.87 -53.80 -35.66
C ALA A 4 17.30 -53.94 -37.13
N SER A 5 18.14 -52.99 -37.58
CA SER A 5 19.35 -53.14 -38.42
C SER A 5 19.25 -53.72 -39.86
N PRO A 6 20.32 -53.63 -40.71
CA PRO A 6 21.68 -53.10 -40.49
C PRO A 6 22.27 -52.16 -41.60
N CYS A 7 23.41 -51.58 -41.26
CA CYS A 7 24.39 -50.91 -42.13
C CYS A 7 25.11 -51.88 -43.10
N LYS A 8 25.67 -51.32 -44.19
CA LYS A 8 26.96 -51.75 -44.78
C LYS A 8 27.61 -50.60 -45.56
N CYS A 9 28.91 -50.42 -45.31
CA CYS A 9 29.85 -49.55 -46.01
C CYS A 9 30.34 -50.21 -47.32
N ASP A 10 30.91 -49.43 -48.24
CA ASP A 10 32.18 -49.79 -48.90
C ASP A 10 32.87 -48.58 -49.57
N HIS A 11 34.20 -48.59 -49.45
CA HIS A 11 35.22 -47.67 -49.96
C HIS A 11 35.56 -47.94 -51.44
N HIS A 12 35.97 -46.91 -52.21
CA HIS A 12 37.30 -46.79 -52.87
C HIS A 12 37.37 -45.70 -53.97
N ASP A 13 38.30 -44.77 -53.78
CA ASP A 13 39.34 -44.21 -54.67
C ASP A 13 39.09 -43.78 -56.13
N ASP A 14 39.15 -42.45 -56.34
CA ASP A 14 40.05 -41.64 -57.22
C ASP A 14 40.17 -41.95 -58.75
N PRO A 15 40.76 -41.07 -59.62
CA PRO A 15 41.03 -39.62 -59.57
C PRO A 15 40.66 -38.87 -60.90
N THR A 16 41.05 -37.59 -61.00
CA THR A 16 41.36 -36.75 -62.20
C THR A 16 40.30 -35.78 -62.75
N GLY A 17 40.71 -34.51 -62.90
CA GLY A 17 40.04 -33.52 -63.77
C GLY A 17 40.10 -32.07 -63.30
N LEU A 18 41.26 -31.42 -63.47
CA LEU A 18 41.46 -29.96 -63.35
C LEU A 18 40.40 -29.15 -64.12
N LEU A 19 40.04 -27.95 -63.63
CA LEU A 19 40.12 -26.67 -64.37
C LEU A 19 39.91 -25.47 -63.41
N THR A 20 41.06 -24.88 -63.05
CA THR A 20 41.41 -23.47 -62.77
C THR A 20 40.35 -22.37 -62.83
N HIS A 21 40.30 -21.52 -61.79
CA HIS A 21 40.30 -20.04 -61.85
C HIS A 21 40.63 -19.41 -60.46
N PRO A 22 41.08 -18.14 -60.38
CA PRO A 22 42.26 -17.75 -59.61
C PRO A 22 41.97 -16.97 -58.30
N PHE A 23 42.94 -17.08 -57.37
CA PHE A 23 43.31 -16.16 -56.29
C PHE A 23 42.21 -15.30 -55.64
N VAL A 24 41.71 -15.76 -54.49
CA VAL A 24 41.35 -14.88 -53.37
C VAL A 24 42.31 -15.19 -52.22
N VAL A 25 43.13 -14.21 -51.86
CA VAL A 25 43.97 -14.26 -50.67
C VAL A 25 43.03 -14.28 -49.46
N VAL A 26 43.00 -15.39 -48.73
CA VAL A 26 42.32 -15.48 -47.44
C VAL A 26 43.27 -14.90 -46.40
N GLU A 27 43.06 -13.65 -46.00
CA GLU A 27 43.61 -13.13 -44.74
C GLU A 27 43.00 -13.91 -43.59
N VAL A 28 43.84 -14.60 -42.82
CA VAL A 28 43.48 -15.23 -41.54
C VAL A 28 43.41 -14.11 -40.49
N PRO A 29 42.24 -13.82 -39.87
CA PRO A 29 42.19 -12.87 -38.77
C PRO A 29 42.77 -13.52 -37.51
N SER A 30 43.67 -12.79 -36.86
CA SER A 30 44.30 -13.12 -35.58
C SER A 30 43.29 -13.48 -34.48
N PRO A 31 43.63 -14.39 -33.55
CA PRO A 31 42.75 -14.75 -32.44
C PRO A 31 42.77 -13.62 -31.41
N GLY A 32 41.74 -12.76 -31.41
CA GLY A 32 41.68 -11.64 -30.46
C GLY A 32 40.52 -10.64 -30.58
N ALA A 33 39.46 -10.92 -31.36
CA ALA A 33 38.32 -10.02 -31.46
C ALA A 33 37.00 -10.78 -31.25
N HIS A 34 36.41 -10.67 -30.06
CA HIS A 34 35.01 -10.99 -29.88
C HIS A 34 34.18 -10.05 -30.77
N PRO A 35 33.22 -10.54 -31.56
CA PRO A 35 32.27 -9.66 -32.23
C PRO A 35 31.45 -8.97 -31.13
N VAL A 36 31.72 -7.68 -30.91
CA VAL A 36 30.84 -6.80 -30.16
C VAL A 36 29.56 -6.74 -30.98
N LEU A 37 28.58 -7.58 -30.62
CA LEU A 37 27.21 -7.43 -31.07
C LEU A 37 26.83 -5.96 -30.85
N PRO A 38 26.31 -5.23 -31.85
CA PRO A 38 25.92 -3.85 -31.67
C PRO A 38 24.93 -3.82 -30.50
N ALA A 39 25.27 -3.04 -29.47
CA ALA A 39 24.41 -2.82 -28.33
C ALA A 39 23.03 -2.45 -28.87
N LYS A 40 22.00 -3.24 -28.52
CA LYS A 40 20.60 -2.93 -28.79
C LYS A 40 20.40 -1.45 -28.47
N PRO A 41 19.83 -0.62 -29.38
CA PRO A 41 19.73 0.80 -29.13
C PRO A 41 19.03 0.98 -27.79
N LEU A 42 19.66 1.71 -26.86
CA LEU A 42 19.01 2.15 -25.63
C LEU A 42 17.66 2.70 -26.06
N ALA A 43 16.57 2.07 -25.60
CA ALA A 43 15.24 2.54 -25.93
C ALA A 43 15.18 4.05 -25.64
N SER A 44 14.54 4.84 -26.52
CA SER A 44 14.37 6.28 -26.31
C SER A 44 13.82 6.52 -24.90
N GLU A 45 14.27 7.55 -24.19
CA GLU A 45 13.79 7.87 -22.83
C GLU A 45 12.25 7.90 -22.73
N LYS A 46 11.58 8.34 -23.80
CA LYS A 46 10.11 8.31 -23.94
C LYS A 46 9.55 6.88 -23.91
N GLY A 47 10.24 5.94 -24.56
CA GLY A 47 9.89 4.52 -24.53
C GLY A 47 10.05 3.90 -23.14
N LEU A 48 11.10 4.25 -22.39
CA LEU A 48 11.27 3.77 -21.01
C LEU A 48 10.20 4.35 -20.08
N ALA A 49 9.87 5.64 -20.22
CA ALA A 49 8.82 6.27 -19.43
C ALA A 49 7.46 5.60 -19.70
N PHE A 50 7.12 5.31 -20.95
CA PHE A 50 5.88 4.63 -21.32
C PHE A 50 5.79 3.21 -20.73
N VAL A 51 6.88 2.44 -20.77
CA VAL A 51 6.94 1.12 -20.13
C VAL A 51 6.66 1.23 -18.64
N GLU A 52 7.20 2.25 -17.98
CA GLU A 52 6.99 2.45 -16.54
C GLU A 52 5.55 2.91 -16.22
N VAL A 53 4.97 3.79 -17.03
CA VAL A 53 3.54 4.15 -16.93
C VAL A 53 2.68 2.89 -17.01
N LYS A 54 2.90 2.02 -18.00
CA LYS A 54 2.15 0.78 -18.15
C LYS A 54 2.29 -0.13 -16.93
N ALA A 55 3.49 -0.23 -16.36
CA ALA A 55 3.74 -1.08 -15.21
C ALA A 55 3.08 -0.53 -13.92
N ILE A 56 3.16 0.78 -13.69
CA ILE A 56 2.48 1.45 -12.57
C ILE A 56 0.96 1.33 -12.69
N LEU A 57 0.40 1.58 -13.89
CA LEU A 57 -1.04 1.47 -14.13
C LEU A 57 -1.54 0.02 -14.04
N GLY A 58 -0.74 -0.96 -14.46
CA GLY A 58 -1.05 -2.38 -14.30
C GLY A 58 -1.24 -2.81 -12.84
N LEU A 59 -0.57 -2.14 -11.90
CA LEU A 59 -0.79 -2.32 -10.47
C LEU A 59 -1.93 -1.44 -9.94
N SER A 60 -1.94 -0.17 -10.34
CA SER A 60 -2.81 0.84 -9.74
C SER A 60 -4.28 0.69 -10.17
N LEU A 61 -4.57 0.31 -11.41
CA LEU A 61 -5.96 0.21 -11.91
C LEU A 61 -6.78 -0.89 -11.20
N PRO A 62 -6.28 -2.13 -11.04
CA PRO A 62 -6.98 -3.13 -10.23
C PRO A 62 -7.20 -2.67 -8.78
N MET A 63 -6.26 -1.88 -8.25
CA MET A 63 -6.38 -1.33 -6.91
C MET A 63 -7.43 -0.23 -6.80
N VAL A 64 -7.57 0.63 -7.81
CA VAL A 64 -8.68 1.59 -7.88
C VAL A 64 -10.00 0.83 -7.84
N LEU A 65 -10.16 -0.21 -8.66
CA LEU A 65 -11.37 -1.02 -8.67
C LEU A 65 -11.61 -1.71 -7.33
N THR A 66 -10.56 -2.26 -6.71
CA THR A 66 -10.63 -2.81 -5.34
C THR A 66 -11.10 -1.75 -4.34
N GLY A 67 -10.52 -0.55 -4.37
CA GLY A 67 -10.88 0.54 -3.47
C GLY A 67 -12.33 0.98 -3.62
N LEU A 68 -12.82 1.09 -4.87
CA LEU A 68 -14.23 1.39 -5.16
C LEU A 68 -15.17 0.30 -4.62
N LEU A 69 -14.83 -0.97 -4.80
CA LEU A 69 -15.62 -2.09 -4.27
C LEU A 69 -15.65 -2.08 -2.74
N LEU A 70 -14.50 -1.83 -2.09
CA LEU A 70 -14.45 -1.69 -0.63
C LEU A 70 -15.23 -0.46 -0.14
N TYR A 71 -15.30 0.61 -0.93
CA TYR A 71 -16.11 1.79 -0.62
C TYR A 71 -17.62 1.53 -0.76
N CYS A 72 -18.05 0.65 -1.68
CA CYS A 72 -19.45 0.23 -1.80
C CYS A 72 -20.00 -0.35 -0.48
N ARG A 73 -19.16 -1.04 0.32
CA ARG A 73 -19.55 -1.51 1.66
C ARG A 73 -20.04 -0.37 2.56
N SER A 74 -19.30 0.74 2.58
CA SER A 74 -19.66 1.93 3.38
C SER A 74 -20.97 2.54 2.90
N ILE A 75 -21.16 2.65 1.57
CA ILE A 75 -22.41 3.16 0.98
C ILE A 75 -23.61 2.31 1.40
N VAL A 76 -23.51 0.99 1.25
CA VAL A 76 -24.59 0.07 1.62
C VAL A 76 -24.89 0.16 3.11
N SER A 77 -23.86 0.18 3.97
CA SER A 77 -24.07 0.30 5.42
C SER A 77 -24.77 1.60 5.80
N MET A 78 -24.39 2.73 5.20
CA MET A 78 -25.04 4.02 5.43
C MET A 78 -26.48 4.04 4.95
N LEU A 79 -26.80 3.38 3.83
CA LEU A 79 -28.18 3.25 3.34
C LEU A 79 -29.08 2.55 4.36
N PHE A 80 -28.59 1.46 4.98
CA PHE A 80 -29.36 0.74 6.00
C PHE A 80 -29.48 1.53 7.30
N LEU A 81 -28.42 2.23 7.73
CA LEU A 81 -28.50 3.14 8.88
C LEU A 81 -29.54 4.25 8.66
N GLY A 82 -29.56 4.86 7.46
CA GLY A 82 -30.54 5.88 7.11
C GLY A 82 -31.98 5.35 7.14
N ARG A 83 -32.21 4.10 6.73
CA ARG A 83 -33.53 3.46 6.80
C ARG A 83 -33.99 3.14 8.22
N LEU A 84 -33.06 2.97 9.16
CA LEU A 84 -33.38 2.75 10.58
C LEU A 84 -33.81 4.04 11.30
N GLY A 85 -33.60 5.21 10.69
CA GLY A 85 -34.01 6.52 11.20
C GLY A 85 -32.84 7.38 11.66
N ASP A 86 -33.15 8.64 11.96
CA ASP A 86 -32.14 9.70 12.18
C ASP A 86 -31.19 9.41 13.35
N LEU A 87 -31.71 8.84 14.45
CA LEU A 87 -30.90 8.48 15.62
C LEU A 87 -29.88 7.38 15.29
N ALA A 88 -30.29 6.36 14.52
CA ALA A 88 -29.41 5.26 14.11
C ALA A 88 -28.33 5.75 13.12
N LEU A 89 -28.71 6.65 12.20
CA LEU A 89 -27.78 7.27 11.27
C LEU A 89 -26.74 8.14 11.98
N ALA A 90 -27.19 9.00 12.89
CA ALA A 90 -26.29 9.87 13.67
C ALA A 90 -25.37 9.05 14.58
N GLY A 91 -25.92 8.10 15.35
CA GLY A 91 -25.13 7.28 16.27
C GLY A 91 -24.21 6.30 15.56
N GLY A 92 -24.63 5.74 14.42
CA GLY A 92 -23.78 4.90 13.57
C GLY A 92 -22.64 5.70 12.92
N SER A 93 -22.91 6.93 12.47
CA SER A 93 -21.87 7.81 11.93
C SER A 93 -20.86 8.20 13.01
N LEU A 94 -21.33 8.53 14.22
CA LEU A 94 -20.48 8.79 15.38
C LEU A 94 -19.60 7.58 15.72
N ALA A 95 -20.17 6.38 15.76
CA ALA A 95 -19.44 5.14 15.98
C ALA A 95 -18.35 4.91 14.94
N ILE A 96 -18.67 5.10 13.66
CA ILE A 96 -17.72 4.94 12.55
C ILE A 96 -16.58 5.96 12.67
N GLY A 97 -16.87 7.23 12.98
CA GLY A 97 -15.85 8.25 13.22
C GLY A 97 -14.91 7.87 14.37
N PHE A 98 -15.45 7.46 15.52
CA PHE A 98 -14.64 6.96 16.63
C PHE A 98 -13.83 5.71 16.27
N ALA A 99 -14.40 4.78 15.50
CA ALA A 99 -13.70 3.60 15.03
C ALA A 99 -12.52 3.96 14.10
N ASN A 100 -12.72 4.92 13.20
CA ASN A 100 -11.68 5.42 12.30
C ASN A 100 -10.52 6.05 13.08
N ILE A 101 -10.82 6.92 14.04
CA ILE A 101 -9.82 7.62 14.87
C ILE A 101 -9.01 6.62 15.70
N THR A 102 -9.70 5.74 16.42
CA THR A 102 -9.08 4.96 17.51
C THR A 102 -8.63 3.56 17.10
N GLY A 103 -9.17 3.01 16.01
CA GLY A 103 -8.91 1.62 15.61
C GLY A 103 -8.45 1.48 14.16
N TYR A 104 -9.32 1.76 13.19
CA TYR A 104 -9.06 1.44 11.79
C TYR A 104 -7.85 2.19 11.21
N SER A 105 -7.65 3.46 11.54
CA SER A 105 -6.45 4.21 11.10
C SER A 105 -5.16 3.60 11.68
N VAL A 106 -5.18 3.22 12.96
CA VAL A 106 -4.05 2.61 13.68
C VAL A 106 -3.68 1.27 13.04
N LEU A 107 -4.65 0.36 12.85
CA LEU A 107 -4.40 -0.94 12.24
C LEU A 107 -3.91 -0.82 10.79
N SER A 108 -4.55 0.05 10.01
CA SER A 108 -4.14 0.33 8.62
C SER A 108 -2.70 0.85 8.56
N GLY A 109 -2.36 1.82 9.41
CA GLY A 109 -1.06 2.46 9.42
C GLY A 109 0.08 1.59 9.96
N LEU A 110 -0.17 0.78 11.00
CA LEU A 110 0.79 -0.23 11.46
C LEU A 110 1.07 -1.27 10.36
N ALA A 111 0.03 -1.72 9.65
CA ALA A 111 0.18 -2.69 8.57
C ALA A 111 1.08 -2.16 7.43
N MET A 112 0.99 -0.86 7.12
CA MET A 112 1.80 -0.24 6.06
C MET A 112 3.31 -0.37 6.29
N GLY A 113 3.78 -0.57 7.53
CA GLY A 113 5.20 -0.79 7.82
C GLY A 113 5.79 -2.03 7.14
N MET A 114 4.95 -3.02 6.83
CA MET A 114 5.32 -4.25 6.12
C MET A 114 5.63 -4.02 4.64
N GLU A 115 5.03 -3.00 4.02
CA GLU A 115 5.10 -2.76 2.57
C GLU A 115 6.55 -2.64 2.04
N PRO A 116 7.42 -1.78 2.61
CA PRO A 116 8.84 -1.73 2.22
C PRO A 116 9.56 -3.07 2.32
N ILE A 117 9.33 -3.82 3.41
CA ILE A 117 10.03 -5.09 3.65
C ILE A 117 9.64 -6.09 2.57
N CYS A 118 8.34 -6.26 2.33
CA CYS A 118 7.85 -7.21 1.33
C CYS A 118 8.22 -6.82 -0.10
N GLY A 119 8.09 -5.53 -0.47
CA GLY A 119 8.43 -5.07 -1.82
C GLY A 119 9.91 -5.25 -2.12
N GLN A 120 10.78 -4.83 -1.20
CA GLN A 120 12.22 -4.98 -1.38
C GLN A 120 12.66 -6.45 -1.33
N ALA A 121 12.09 -7.26 -0.44
CA ALA A 121 12.36 -8.69 -0.40
C ALA A 121 11.93 -9.41 -1.69
N PHE A 122 10.78 -9.04 -2.26
CA PHE A 122 10.32 -9.59 -3.53
C PHE A 122 11.28 -9.22 -4.68
N GLY A 123 11.70 -7.96 -4.75
CA GLY A 123 12.73 -7.49 -5.69
C GLY A 123 14.05 -8.25 -5.57
N ALA A 124 14.48 -8.52 -4.33
CA ALA A 124 15.69 -9.28 -4.00
C ALA A 124 15.53 -10.80 -4.14
N ARG A 125 14.35 -11.30 -4.55
CA ARG A 125 14.00 -12.73 -4.64
C ARG A 125 14.11 -13.51 -3.32
N ARG A 126 13.92 -12.83 -2.19
CA ARG A 126 13.94 -13.41 -0.84
C ARG A 126 12.52 -13.67 -0.35
N TYR A 127 11.86 -14.61 -1.00
CA TYR A 127 10.43 -14.81 -0.85
C TYR A 127 9.98 -15.21 0.57
N HIS A 128 10.82 -15.93 1.32
CA HIS A 128 10.59 -16.26 2.74
C HIS A 128 10.30 -15.04 3.62
N LEU A 129 10.96 -13.91 3.35
CA LEU A 129 10.75 -12.68 4.13
C LEU A 129 9.34 -12.12 3.98
N LEU A 130 8.62 -12.42 2.89
CA LEU A 130 7.24 -11.97 2.70
C LEU A 130 6.30 -12.70 3.66
N GLY A 131 6.45 -14.02 3.80
CA GLY A 131 5.65 -14.82 4.74
C GLY A 131 5.98 -14.46 6.18
N LEU A 132 7.26 -14.31 6.51
CA LEU A 132 7.70 -13.91 7.85
C LEU A 132 7.15 -12.52 8.24
N SER A 133 7.19 -11.56 7.31
CA SER A 133 6.64 -10.22 7.54
C SER A 133 5.12 -10.24 7.66
N LEU A 134 4.43 -11.14 6.94
CA LEU A 134 2.99 -11.34 7.05
C LEU A 134 2.61 -11.76 8.46
N HIS A 135 3.24 -12.81 8.99
CA HIS A 135 2.94 -13.31 10.33
C HIS A 135 3.26 -12.29 11.42
N ARG A 136 4.43 -11.63 11.34
CA ARG A 136 4.81 -10.59 12.30
C ARG A 136 3.81 -9.44 12.31
N THR A 137 3.37 -8.99 11.13
CA THR A 137 2.40 -7.89 11.03
C THR A 137 1.04 -8.32 11.55
N VAL A 138 0.55 -9.53 11.23
CA VAL A 138 -0.72 -10.05 11.79
C VAL A 138 -0.66 -10.08 13.31
N LEU A 139 0.42 -10.59 13.90
CA LEU A 139 0.61 -10.62 15.35
C LEU A 139 0.71 -9.20 15.97
N LEU A 140 1.36 -8.25 15.30
CA LEU A 140 1.39 -6.84 15.70
C LEU A 140 -0.01 -6.23 15.74
N LEU A 141 -0.82 -6.49 14.71
CA LEU A 141 -2.16 -5.95 14.61
C LEU A 141 -3.12 -6.59 15.60
N LEU A 142 -3.02 -7.90 15.82
CA LEU A 142 -3.80 -8.62 16.83
C LEU A 142 -3.48 -8.10 18.25
N SER A 143 -2.20 -7.91 18.56
CA SER A 143 -1.80 -7.35 19.86
C SER A 143 -2.25 -5.89 20.03
N SER A 144 -2.15 -5.08 18.97
CA SER A 144 -2.66 -3.69 18.96
C SER A 144 -4.19 -3.62 19.04
N SER A 145 -4.89 -4.63 18.53
CA SER A 145 -6.35 -4.71 18.60
C SER A 145 -6.87 -4.91 20.02
N LEU A 146 -6.09 -5.48 20.95
CA LEU A 146 -6.50 -5.69 22.34
C LEU A 146 -6.81 -4.38 23.10
N PRO A 147 -5.89 -3.38 23.17
CA PRO A 147 -6.20 -2.10 23.80
C PRO A 147 -7.30 -1.33 23.06
N ILE A 148 -7.39 -1.44 21.72
CA ILE A 148 -8.47 -0.83 20.94
C ILE A 148 -9.83 -1.46 21.31
N ALA A 149 -9.90 -2.78 21.41
CA ALA A 149 -11.10 -3.51 21.82
C ALA A 149 -11.55 -3.10 23.23
N LEU A 150 -10.59 -2.96 24.17
CA LEU A 150 -10.88 -2.48 25.52
C LEU A 150 -11.45 -1.06 25.51
N LEU A 151 -10.87 -0.16 24.71
CA LEU A 151 -11.37 1.20 24.53
C LEU A 151 -12.80 1.20 23.96
N TRP A 152 -13.07 0.40 22.93
CA TRP A 152 -14.40 0.29 22.32
C TRP A 152 -15.42 -0.32 23.27
N TYR A 153 -15.00 -1.26 24.12
CA TYR A 153 -15.86 -1.82 25.15
C TYR A 153 -16.36 -0.73 26.12
N TYR A 154 -15.48 0.20 26.53
CA TYR A 154 -15.80 1.31 27.43
C TYR A 154 -16.19 2.62 26.70
N ILE A 155 -16.61 2.54 25.43
CA ILE A 155 -16.85 3.76 24.64
C ILE A 155 -18.04 4.59 25.15
N ARG A 156 -19.12 3.96 25.68
CA ARG A 156 -20.30 4.70 26.14
C ARG A 156 -19.98 5.69 27.28
N PRO A 157 -19.36 5.27 28.40
CA PRO A 157 -18.89 6.22 29.41
C PRO A 157 -18.00 7.32 28.86
N LEU A 158 -17.11 7.00 27.90
CA LEU A 158 -16.24 7.99 27.28
C LEU A 158 -17.04 9.03 26.47
N LEU A 159 -18.02 8.60 25.67
CA LEU A 159 -18.88 9.51 24.91
C LEU A 159 -19.70 10.42 25.82
N LEU A 160 -20.24 9.88 26.92
CA LEU A 160 -20.95 10.67 27.93
C LEU A 160 -20.02 11.69 28.60
N LEU A 161 -18.78 11.31 28.90
CA LEU A 161 -17.77 12.21 29.45
C LEU A 161 -17.41 13.35 28.47
N LEU A 162 -17.44 13.06 27.17
CA LEU A 162 -17.27 14.06 26.10
C LEU A 162 -18.53 14.89 25.84
N GLY A 163 -19.58 14.74 26.66
CA GLY A 163 -20.81 15.53 26.59
C GLY A 163 -21.79 15.09 25.49
N GLN A 164 -21.66 13.87 24.96
CA GLN A 164 -22.63 13.34 24.00
C GLN A 164 -23.97 13.00 24.67
N ASP A 165 -25.05 13.13 23.90
CA ASP A 165 -26.37 12.69 24.31
C ASP A 165 -26.40 11.19 24.67
N ALA A 166 -27.22 10.82 25.66
CA ALA A 166 -27.22 9.48 26.22
C ALA A 166 -27.72 8.42 25.25
N ASP A 167 -28.69 8.75 24.40
CA ASP A 167 -29.23 7.84 23.39
C ASP A 167 -28.24 7.69 22.25
N LEU A 168 -27.63 8.80 21.80
CA LEU A 168 -26.59 8.77 20.78
C LEU A 168 -25.37 7.95 21.20
N ALA A 169 -24.92 8.13 22.45
CA ALA A 169 -23.83 7.36 23.03
C ALA A 169 -24.16 5.86 23.14
N ALA A 170 -25.41 5.51 23.48
CA ALA A 170 -25.86 4.12 23.56
C ALA A 170 -25.90 3.43 22.18
N VAL A 171 -26.39 4.14 21.17
CA VAL A 171 -26.43 3.68 19.77
C VAL A 171 -25.02 3.48 19.23
N ALA A 172 -24.13 4.47 19.43
CA ALA A 172 -22.75 4.38 18.98
C ALA A 172 -21.98 3.22 19.65
N ALA A 173 -22.20 3.02 20.96
CA ALA A 173 -21.60 1.90 21.68
C ALA A 173 -22.10 0.55 21.18
N SER A 174 -23.40 0.42 20.91
CA SER A 174 -23.98 -0.81 20.36
C SER A 174 -23.35 -1.18 19.00
N TYR A 175 -23.11 -0.19 18.13
CA TYR A 175 -22.42 -0.41 16.86
C TYR A 175 -20.97 -0.85 17.05
N LEU A 176 -20.21 -0.18 17.94
CA LEU A 176 -18.80 -0.49 18.21
C LEU A 176 -18.62 -1.86 18.88
N HIS A 177 -19.49 -2.22 19.83
CA HIS A 177 -19.50 -3.55 20.45
C HIS A 177 -19.74 -4.65 19.41
N ALA A 178 -20.69 -4.45 18.50
CA ALA A 178 -20.93 -5.38 17.39
C ALA A 178 -19.77 -5.38 16.36
N SER A 179 -18.94 -4.34 16.33
CA SER A 179 -17.78 -4.22 15.44
C SER A 179 -16.48 -4.79 16.03
N LEU A 180 -16.46 -5.24 17.30
CA LEU A 180 -15.26 -5.80 17.94
C LEU A 180 -14.60 -6.94 17.15
N PRO A 181 -15.34 -7.90 16.55
CA PRO A 181 -14.73 -8.94 15.72
C PRO A 181 -14.03 -8.38 14.48
N ASP A 182 -14.42 -7.20 14.01
CA ASP A 182 -13.80 -6.57 12.83
C ASP A 182 -12.32 -6.25 13.08
N LEU A 183 -11.93 -5.91 14.31
CA LEU A 183 -10.53 -5.64 14.65
C LEU A 183 -9.63 -6.85 14.35
N VAL A 184 -10.12 -8.06 14.65
CA VAL A 184 -9.42 -9.31 14.32
C VAL A 184 -9.35 -9.48 12.81
N LEU A 185 -10.46 -9.29 12.10
CA LEU A 185 -10.51 -9.45 10.64
C LEU A 185 -9.61 -8.45 9.91
N GLN A 186 -9.57 -7.19 10.34
CA GLN A 186 -8.66 -6.17 9.81
C GLN A 186 -7.19 -6.53 10.05
N SER A 187 -6.90 -7.17 11.20
CA SER A 187 -5.54 -7.65 11.53
C SER A 187 -5.03 -8.71 10.54
N PHE A 188 -5.92 -9.44 9.86
CA PHE A 188 -5.57 -10.32 8.74
C PHE A 188 -5.69 -9.62 7.38
N LEU A 189 -6.74 -8.84 7.17
CA LEU A 189 -7.05 -8.24 5.87
C LEU A 189 -5.96 -7.27 5.39
N HIS A 190 -5.48 -6.37 6.26
CA HIS A 190 -4.46 -5.41 5.85
C HIS A 190 -3.15 -6.09 5.42
N PRO A 191 -2.55 -7.00 6.22
CA PRO A 191 -1.33 -7.68 5.83
C PRO A 191 -1.49 -8.57 4.57
N LEU A 192 -2.62 -9.29 4.43
CA LEU A 192 -2.86 -10.13 3.25
C LEU A 192 -2.90 -9.31 1.95
N ARG A 193 -3.51 -8.13 1.99
CA ARG A 193 -3.56 -7.20 0.85
C ARG A 193 -2.15 -6.72 0.46
N ILE A 194 -1.33 -6.38 1.45
CA ILE A 194 0.05 -5.92 1.23
C ILE A 194 0.91 -7.07 0.68
N TYR A 195 0.78 -8.26 1.28
CA TYR A 195 1.50 -9.48 0.89
C TYR A 195 1.28 -9.85 -0.58
N LEU A 196 0.03 -9.82 -1.07
CA LEU A 196 -0.27 -10.09 -2.48
C LEU A 196 0.20 -8.96 -3.40
N ARG A 197 -0.05 -7.70 -3.02
CA ARG A 197 0.31 -6.55 -3.84
C ARG A 197 1.84 -6.39 -4.01
N ALA A 198 2.63 -6.65 -2.98
CA ALA A 198 4.09 -6.58 -3.07
C ALA A 198 4.64 -7.50 -4.18
N GLN A 199 3.96 -8.63 -4.39
CA GLN A 199 4.25 -9.62 -5.44
C GLN A 199 3.62 -9.26 -6.80
N SER A 200 3.05 -8.07 -6.94
CA SER A 200 2.28 -7.61 -8.12
C SER A 200 1.00 -8.42 -8.40
N ILE A 201 0.45 -9.11 -7.38
CA ILE A 201 -0.79 -9.88 -7.48
C ILE A 201 -1.96 -9.02 -6.98
N THR A 202 -2.67 -8.35 -7.89
CA THR A 202 -3.73 -7.37 -7.55
C THR A 202 -5.13 -7.77 -7.98
N LEU A 203 -5.30 -8.44 -9.14
CA LEU A 203 -6.62 -8.85 -9.65
C LEU A 203 -7.39 -9.81 -8.71
N PRO A 204 -6.76 -10.82 -8.07
CA PRO A 204 -7.48 -11.70 -7.15
C PRO A 204 -8.09 -10.96 -5.97
N LEU A 205 -7.39 -9.93 -5.46
CA LEU A 205 -7.92 -9.06 -4.42
C LEU A 205 -9.19 -8.33 -4.89
N THR A 206 -9.19 -7.86 -6.14
CA THR A 206 -10.36 -7.21 -6.74
C THR A 206 -11.53 -8.18 -6.87
N ALA A 207 -11.29 -9.40 -7.35
CA ALA A 207 -12.32 -10.43 -7.48
C ALA A 207 -12.92 -10.83 -6.12
N CYS A 208 -12.08 -11.00 -5.09
CA CYS A 208 -12.53 -11.30 -3.73
C CYS A 208 -13.40 -10.17 -3.15
N ALA A 209 -12.99 -8.91 -3.35
CA ALA A 209 -13.78 -7.75 -2.93
C ALA A 209 -15.13 -7.69 -3.68
N GLY A 210 -15.15 -7.99 -4.99
CA GLY A 210 -16.37 -8.01 -5.78
C GLY A 210 -17.36 -9.08 -5.32
N LEU A 211 -16.88 -10.29 -5.03
CA LEU A 211 -17.69 -11.36 -4.45
C LEU A 211 -18.25 -10.98 -3.08
N ALA A 212 -17.43 -10.37 -2.22
CA ALA A 212 -17.87 -9.92 -0.91
C ALA A 212 -18.93 -8.80 -1.01
N VAL A 213 -18.81 -7.87 -1.96
CA VAL A 213 -19.82 -6.83 -2.22
C VAL A 213 -21.14 -7.45 -2.67
N ALA A 214 -21.10 -8.45 -3.55
CA ALA A 214 -22.29 -9.15 -4.02
C ALA A 214 -23.05 -9.83 -2.87
N LEU A 215 -22.32 -10.36 -1.87
CA LEU A 215 -22.91 -10.95 -0.66
C LEU A 215 -23.35 -9.90 0.37
N HIS A 216 -22.74 -8.72 0.38
CA HIS A 216 -22.94 -7.72 1.42
C HIS A 216 -24.38 -7.20 1.49
N LEU A 217 -24.99 -6.87 0.36
CA LEU A 217 -26.35 -6.33 0.31
C LEU A 217 -27.39 -7.36 0.81
N PRO A 218 -27.39 -8.63 0.34
CA PRO A 218 -28.22 -9.68 0.91
C PRO A 218 -28.01 -9.89 2.42
N ILE A 219 -26.76 -9.89 2.88
CA ILE A 219 -26.44 -10.05 4.32
C ILE A 219 -27.00 -8.88 5.13
N ASN A 220 -26.81 -7.63 4.66
CA ASN A 220 -27.37 -6.46 5.32
C ASN A 220 -28.90 -6.54 5.39
N TYR A 221 -29.55 -6.87 4.27
CA TYR A 221 -31.00 -7.04 4.24
C TYR A 221 -31.49 -8.12 5.20
N PHE A 222 -30.82 -9.27 5.24
CA PHE A 222 -31.18 -10.36 6.14
C PHE A 222 -31.01 -9.97 7.62
N LEU A 223 -29.86 -9.43 8.01
CA LEU A 223 -29.58 -9.08 9.41
C LEU A 223 -30.44 -7.91 9.90
N VAL A 224 -30.67 -6.89 9.06
CA VAL A 224 -31.36 -5.66 9.45
C VAL A 224 -32.88 -5.78 9.25
N SER A 225 -33.34 -6.25 8.10
CA SER A 225 -34.78 -6.26 7.76
C SER A 225 -35.48 -7.54 8.21
N VAL A 226 -34.84 -8.71 8.04
CA VAL A 226 -35.45 -10.01 8.37
C VAL A 226 -35.29 -10.34 9.84
N LEU A 227 -34.06 -10.33 10.35
CA LEU A 227 -33.76 -10.61 11.77
C LEU A 227 -33.99 -9.41 12.70
N ARG A 228 -34.18 -8.21 12.14
CA ARG A 228 -34.49 -6.98 12.90
C ARG A 228 -33.46 -6.65 13.98
N LEU A 229 -32.18 -6.90 13.71
CA LEU A 229 -31.08 -6.63 14.65
C LEU A 229 -30.72 -5.13 14.76
N GLY A 230 -31.48 -4.25 14.10
CA GLY A 230 -31.29 -2.80 14.13
C GLY A 230 -29.85 -2.40 13.74
N ILE A 231 -29.28 -1.47 14.50
CA ILE A 231 -27.93 -0.95 14.25
C ILE A 231 -26.84 -2.02 14.39
N GLY A 232 -27.00 -2.96 15.33
CA GLY A 232 -26.09 -4.10 15.49
C GLY A 232 -26.05 -4.98 14.24
N GLY A 233 -27.19 -5.14 13.55
CA GLY A 233 -27.26 -5.84 12.27
C GLY A 233 -26.38 -5.21 11.17
N VAL A 234 -26.33 -3.88 11.10
CA VAL A 234 -25.47 -3.17 10.14
C VAL A 234 -23.99 -3.38 10.45
N ALA A 235 -23.61 -3.29 11.72
CA ALA A 235 -22.24 -3.56 12.16
C ALA A 235 -21.82 -5.00 11.85
N TRP A 236 -22.67 -5.98 12.19
CA TRP A 236 -22.42 -7.40 11.85
C TRP A 236 -22.33 -7.64 10.35
N ALA A 237 -23.13 -6.97 9.53
CA ALA A 237 -23.02 -7.08 8.07
C ALA A 237 -21.66 -6.59 7.55
N SER A 238 -21.06 -5.59 8.20
CA SER A 238 -19.69 -5.13 7.91
C SER A 238 -18.64 -6.15 8.36
N VAL A 239 -18.80 -6.75 9.54
CA VAL A 239 -17.93 -7.86 10.02
C VAL A 239 -17.96 -9.01 9.01
N TRP A 240 -19.15 -9.44 8.57
CA TRP A 240 -19.31 -10.50 7.58
C TRP A 240 -18.68 -10.15 6.23
N PHE A 241 -18.74 -8.88 5.81
CA PHE A 241 -18.04 -8.45 4.60
C PHE A 241 -16.53 -8.70 4.71
N ASN A 242 -15.90 -8.22 5.78
CA ASN A 242 -14.45 -8.40 5.95
C ASN A 242 -14.09 -9.87 6.14
N PHE A 243 -14.93 -10.65 6.83
CA PHE A 243 -14.77 -12.09 6.96
C PHE A 243 -14.75 -12.76 5.58
N ASN A 244 -15.71 -12.45 4.71
CA ASN A 244 -15.78 -12.99 3.36
C ASN A 244 -14.53 -12.61 2.55
N VAL A 245 -14.08 -11.35 2.60
CA VAL A 245 -12.86 -10.95 1.88
C VAL A 245 -11.64 -11.72 2.40
N VAL A 246 -11.45 -11.81 3.72
CA VAL A 246 -10.32 -12.55 4.31
C VAL A 246 -10.38 -14.03 3.93
N LEU A 247 -11.55 -14.65 4.04
CA LEU A 247 -11.77 -16.04 3.67
C LEU A 247 -11.41 -16.28 2.20
N PHE A 248 -11.94 -15.48 1.28
CA PHE A 248 -11.67 -15.62 -0.15
C PHE A 248 -10.19 -15.40 -0.49
N LEU A 249 -9.51 -14.46 0.19
CA LEU A 249 -8.08 -14.24 0.02
C LEU A 249 -7.24 -15.43 0.52
N ILE A 250 -7.57 -16.01 1.67
CA ILE A 250 -6.88 -17.19 2.21
C ILE A 250 -7.09 -18.39 1.28
N LEU A 251 -8.33 -18.61 0.82
CA LEU A 251 -8.64 -19.67 -0.15
C LEU A 251 -7.85 -19.47 -1.45
N TYR A 252 -7.80 -18.24 -1.99
CA TYR A 252 -6.99 -17.93 -3.17
C TYR A 252 -5.51 -18.24 -2.93
N ILE A 253 -4.93 -17.78 -1.81
CA ILE A 253 -3.50 -18.00 -1.48
C ILE A 253 -3.19 -19.49 -1.36
N TYR A 254 -4.12 -20.28 -0.79
CA TYR A 254 -3.98 -21.72 -0.67
C TYR A 254 -4.02 -22.40 -2.05
N PHE A 255 -5.08 -22.19 -2.84
CA PHE A 255 -5.28 -22.87 -4.12
C PHE A 255 -4.32 -22.41 -5.23
N SER A 256 -3.92 -21.15 -5.23
CA SER A 256 -2.92 -20.63 -6.20
C SER A 256 -1.49 -21.11 -5.90
N GLY A 257 -1.24 -21.64 -4.70
CA GLY A 257 0.10 -22.07 -4.29
C GLY A 257 1.09 -20.94 -4.00
N VAL A 258 0.66 -19.67 -4.01
CA VAL A 258 1.53 -18.49 -3.76
C VAL A 258 2.25 -18.58 -2.40
N HIS A 259 1.66 -19.26 -1.43
CA HIS A 259 2.27 -19.46 -0.11
C HIS A 259 3.44 -20.45 -0.09
N ARG A 260 3.62 -21.27 -1.14
CA ARG A 260 4.65 -22.33 -1.17
C ARG A 260 6.06 -21.74 -1.23
N ASP A 261 6.25 -20.70 -2.03
CA ASP A 261 7.56 -20.06 -2.20
C ASP A 261 7.89 -19.08 -1.07
N THR A 262 6.87 -18.55 -0.39
CA THR A 262 7.02 -17.51 0.64
C THR A 262 6.91 -18.01 2.07
N GLY A 263 6.39 -19.22 2.28
CA GLY A 263 6.00 -19.72 3.60
C GLY A 263 4.78 -19.00 4.20
N GLY A 264 3.99 -18.26 3.42
CA GLY A 264 2.92 -17.36 3.94
C GLY A 264 1.83 -18.03 4.79
N LEU A 265 1.63 -19.34 4.67
CA LEU A 265 0.68 -20.12 5.49
C LEU A 265 1.37 -21.02 6.55
N SER A 266 2.71 -21.00 6.62
CA SER A 266 3.49 -21.81 7.56
C SER A 266 3.98 -20.95 8.72
N LEU A 267 3.47 -21.22 9.93
CA LEU A 267 3.89 -20.49 11.14
C LEU A 267 5.19 -21.08 11.69
N GLY A 268 6.28 -20.31 11.58
CA GLY A 268 7.58 -20.64 12.18
C GLY A 268 7.87 -19.82 13.44
N LYS A 269 8.69 -20.35 14.36
CA LYS A 269 9.13 -19.63 15.58
C LYS A 269 9.90 -18.33 15.28
N GLU A 270 10.45 -18.20 14.08
CA GLU A 270 11.14 -17.01 13.59
C GLU A 270 10.25 -15.75 13.58
N CYS A 271 8.92 -15.93 13.47
CA CYS A 271 7.98 -14.79 13.49
C CYS A 271 7.95 -14.08 14.85
N LEU A 272 8.45 -14.72 15.91
CA LEU A 272 8.52 -14.14 17.26
C LEU A 272 9.83 -13.38 17.53
N ARG A 273 10.80 -13.40 16.62
CA ARG A 273 12.10 -12.74 16.75
C ARG A 273 12.19 -11.49 15.86
N ASP A 274 13.20 -10.64 16.08
CA ASP A 274 13.59 -9.51 15.22
C ASP A 274 12.46 -8.54 14.81
N TRP A 275 11.69 -8.08 15.80
CA TRP A 275 10.60 -7.11 15.61
C TRP A 275 11.06 -5.69 15.28
N ARG A 276 12.31 -5.35 15.58
CA ARG A 276 12.83 -3.98 15.47
C ARG A 276 12.70 -3.42 14.07
N SER A 277 13.07 -4.19 13.04
CA SER A 277 12.99 -3.73 11.64
C SER A 277 11.56 -3.44 11.20
N LEU A 278 10.59 -4.23 11.66
CA LEU A 278 9.16 -3.99 11.39
C LEU A 278 8.66 -2.76 12.17
N LEU A 279 8.94 -2.67 13.47
CA LEU A 279 8.45 -1.58 14.33
C LEU A 279 9.02 -0.22 13.90
N ASP A 280 10.29 -0.16 13.50
CA ASP A 280 10.95 1.06 13.01
C ASP A 280 10.28 1.60 11.73
N LEU A 281 9.57 0.76 10.98
CA LEU A 281 8.82 1.14 9.78
C LEU A 281 7.31 1.30 10.06
N ALA A 282 6.74 0.47 10.92
CA ALA A 282 5.33 0.44 11.27
C ALA A 282 4.91 1.64 12.11
N LEU A 283 5.67 2.01 13.14
CA LEU A 283 5.30 3.13 14.02
C LEU A 283 5.24 4.47 13.27
N PRO A 284 6.25 4.87 12.45
CA PRO A 284 6.14 6.11 11.70
C PRO A 284 5.05 6.06 10.63
N SER A 285 4.82 4.90 10.01
CA SER A 285 3.71 4.72 9.04
C SER A 285 2.36 4.89 9.73
N CYS A 286 2.19 4.32 10.93
CA CYS A 286 1.01 4.50 11.76
C CYS A 286 0.77 5.96 12.10
N ILE A 287 1.77 6.65 12.61
CA ILE A 287 1.68 8.08 12.92
C ILE A 287 1.28 8.87 11.67
N SER A 288 1.91 8.61 10.53
CA SER A 288 1.61 9.29 9.27
C SER A 288 0.14 9.13 8.84
N VAL A 289 -0.39 7.90 8.91
CA VAL A 289 -1.78 7.60 8.53
C VAL A 289 -2.77 8.19 9.53
N CYS A 290 -2.52 8.02 10.83
CA CYS A 290 -3.37 8.57 11.88
C CYS A 290 -3.46 10.10 11.79
N LEU A 291 -2.33 10.79 11.59
CA LEU A 291 -2.30 12.24 11.43
C LEU A 291 -3.13 12.71 10.23
N GLU A 292 -3.09 12.00 9.10
CA GLU A 292 -3.92 12.32 7.94
C GLU A 292 -5.42 12.12 8.23
N TRP A 293 -5.80 11.03 8.91
CA TRP A 293 -7.21 10.73 9.18
C TRP A 293 -7.79 11.63 10.26
N TRP A 294 -7.06 11.81 11.37
CA TRP A 294 -7.47 12.65 12.48
C TRP A 294 -7.62 14.11 12.07
N TRP A 295 -6.86 14.55 11.08
CA TRP A 295 -7.03 15.87 10.48
C TRP A 295 -8.46 16.16 10.07
N TYR A 296 -9.04 15.28 9.26
CA TYR A 296 -10.39 15.46 8.72
C TYR A 296 -11.43 15.45 9.83
N GLU A 297 -11.27 14.58 10.83
CA GLU A 297 -12.15 14.51 12.00
C GLU A 297 -12.08 15.78 12.85
N ILE A 298 -10.88 16.33 13.06
CA ILE A 298 -10.70 17.63 13.73
C ILE A 298 -11.38 18.74 12.92
N MET A 299 -11.27 18.74 11.59
CA MET A 299 -11.95 19.75 10.78
C MET A 299 -13.48 19.64 10.87
N VAL A 300 -14.06 18.44 11.01
CA VAL A 300 -15.50 18.27 11.28
C VAL A 300 -15.88 18.89 12.62
N ILE A 301 -15.09 18.63 13.66
CA ILE A 301 -15.32 19.22 14.98
C ILE A 301 -15.26 20.75 14.91
N LEU A 302 -14.25 21.30 14.23
CA LEU A 302 -14.09 22.73 14.06
C LEU A 302 -15.22 23.37 13.23
N SER A 303 -15.77 22.67 12.23
CA SER A 303 -16.88 23.20 11.46
C SER A 303 -18.15 23.35 12.29
N GLY A 304 -18.31 22.55 13.35
CA GLY A 304 -19.38 22.68 14.35
C GLY A 304 -19.26 23.90 15.27
N LEU A 305 -18.14 24.61 15.26
CA LEU A 305 -17.92 25.84 16.04
C LEU A 305 -18.17 27.13 15.23
N LEU A 306 -18.55 26.99 13.96
CA LEU A 306 -18.76 28.11 13.03
C LEU A 306 -20.13 28.76 13.21
N LEU A 307 -20.38 29.86 12.49
CA LEU A 307 -21.59 30.67 12.65
C LEU A 307 -22.90 29.91 12.42
N ASN A 308 -22.91 28.95 11.48
CA ASN A 308 -24.04 28.06 11.23
C ASN A 308 -23.61 26.58 11.32
N PRO A 309 -23.49 26.03 12.55
CA PRO A 309 -22.97 24.67 12.77
C PRO A 309 -23.71 23.58 12.01
N GLN A 310 -25.04 23.70 11.89
CA GLN A 310 -25.85 22.68 11.23
C GLN A 310 -25.52 22.60 9.74
N ALA A 311 -25.46 23.75 9.05
CA ALA A 311 -25.14 23.79 7.63
C ALA A 311 -23.67 23.43 7.36
N THR A 312 -22.73 23.94 8.17
CA THR A 312 -21.29 23.70 7.98
C THR A 312 -20.91 22.25 8.27
N VAL A 313 -21.45 21.62 9.31
CA VAL A 313 -21.20 20.20 9.61
C VAL A 313 -21.80 19.30 8.53
N ALA A 314 -23.02 19.58 8.07
CA ALA A 314 -23.64 18.82 6.99
C ALA A 314 -22.88 18.96 5.66
N SER A 315 -22.49 20.19 5.29
CA SER A 315 -21.61 20.43 4.13
C SER A 315 -20.27 19.71 4.27
N MET A 316 -19.68 19.72 5.47
CA MET A 316 -18.44 19.02 5.75
C MET A 316 -18.57 17.51 5.53
N GLY A 317 -19.67 16.92 5.98
CA GLY A 317 -19.97 15.50 5.74
C GLY A 317 -20.03 15.17 4.24
N ILE A 318 -20.72 15.99 3.43
CA ILE A 318 -20.77 15.81 1.97
C ILE A 318 -19.37 15.91 1.36
N LEU A 319 -18.59 16.91 1.77
CA LEU A 319 -17.24 17.13 1.25
C LEU A 319 -16.26 16.02 1.65
N ILE A 320 -16.32 15.50 2.86
CA ILE A 320 -15.49 14.37 3.32
C ILE A 320 -15.81 13.10 2.56
N GLN A 321 -17.10 12.81 2.31
CA GLN A 321 -17.49 11.69 1.47
C GLN A 321 -16.99 11.86 0.02
N THR A 322 -16.99 13.09 -0.48
CA THR A 322 -16.46 13.44 -1.80
C THR A 322 -14.95 13.24 -1.88
N THR A 323 -14.20 13.77 -0.90
CA THR A 323 -12.76 13.58 -0.76
C THR A 323 -12.41 12.09 -0.60
N SER A 324 -13.16 11.34 0.20
CA SER A 324 -12.94 9.90 0.38
C SER A 324 -13.07 9.12 -0.93
N LEU A 325 -14.07 9.47 -1.76
CA LEU A 325 -14.24 8.88 -3.09
C LEU A 325 -13.08 9.26 -4.02
N ILE A 326 -12.69 10.53 -4.06
CA ILE A 326 -11.58 11.01 -4.90
C ILE A 326 -10.25 10.39 -4.45
N TYR A 327 -10.02 10.22 -3.15
CA TYR A 327 -8.78 9.71 -2.56
C TYR A 327 -8.49 8.24 -2.92
N ILE A 328 -9.49 7.47 -3.36
CA ILE A 328 -9.28 6.09 -3.84
C ILE A 328 -8.29 6.05 -5.01
N PHE A 329 -8.31 7.05 -5.88
CA PHE A 329 -7.44 7.10 -7.05
C PHE A 329 -5.96 7.37 -6.69
N PRO A 330 -5.61 8.46 -5.97
CA PRO A 330 -4.22 8.73 -5.60
C PRO A 330 -3.67 7.70 -4.60
N SER A 331 -4.48 7.17 -3.68
CA SER A 331 -4.03 6.10 -2.78
C SER A 331 -3.67 4.83 -3.56
N SER A 332 -4.48 4.44 -4.55
CA SER A 332 -4.21 3.29 -5.42
C SER A 332 -2.93 3.48 -6.25
N LEU A 333 -2.72 4.68 -6.79
CA LEU A 333 -1.48 5.03 -7.49
C LEU A 333 -0.27 4.98 -6.55
N SER A 334 -0.40 5.54 -5.34
CA SER A 334 0.63 5.52 -4.31
C SER A 334 1.05 4.10 -3.94
N PHE A 335 0.10 3.18 -3.81
CA PHE A 335 0.41 1.76 -3.59
C PHE A 335 1.13 1.12 -4.77
N GLY A 336 0.69 1.39 -6.01
CA GLY A 336 1.37 0.90 -7.21
C GLY A 336 2.81 1.40 -7.30
N VAL A 337 3.04 2.70 -7.07
CA VAL A 337 4.37 3.32 -7.07
C VAL A 337 5.24 2.77 -5.93
N SER A 338 4.69 2.61 -4.72
CA SER A 338 5.38 2.02 -3.57
C SER A 338 5.90 0.62 -3.90
N THR A 339 5.05 -0.24 -4.47
CA THR A 339 5.46 -1.59 -4.91
C THR A 339 6.53 -1.53 -6.00
N ARG A 340 6.37 -0.71 -7.05
CA ARG A 340 7.36 -0.63 -8.14
C ARG A 340 8.72 -0.16 -7.64
N VAL A 341 8.74 0.92 -6.84
CA VAL A 341 9.97 1.46 -6.25
C VAL A 341 10.62 0.43 -5.33
N GLY A 342 9.85 -0.21 -4.45
CA GLY A 342 10.35 -1.25 -3.55
C GLY A 342 10.96 -2.44 -4.31
N ASN A 343 10.26 -2.93 -5.34
CA ASN A 343 10.73 -4.07 -6.13
C ASN A 343 12.00 -3.75 -6.92
N GLU A 344 12.12 -2.56 -7.51
CA GLU A 344 13.32 -2.17 -8.27
C GLU A 344 14.52 -1.86 -7.35
N LEU A 345 14.29 -1.30 -6.14
CA LEU A 345 15.34 -1.12 -5.13
C LEU A 345 15.84 -2.48 -4.60
N GLY A 346 14.92 -3.39 -4.28
CA GLY A 346 15.25 -4.75 -3.86
C GLY A 346 16.05 -5.52 -4.91
N ALA A 347 15.73 -5.32 -6.19
CA ALA A 347 16.46 -5.89 -7.33
C ALA A 347 17.80 -5.19 -7.63
N ASN A 348 18.23 -4.23 -6.79
CA ASN A 348 19.43 -3.42 -6.95
C ASN A 348 19.48 -2.62 -8.27
N ARG A 349 18.35 -2.01 -8.66
CA ARG A 349 18.20 -1.23 -9.90
C ARG A 349 17.81 0.23 -9.59
N PRO A 350 18.72 1.03 -9.02
CA PRO A 350 18.42 2.39 -8.56
C PRO A 350 17.86 3.30 -9.66
N ASP A 351 18.34 3.20 -10.91
CA ASP A 351 17.84 4.01 -12.02
C ASP A 351 16.38 3.71 -12.39
N ARG A 352 15.96 2.45 -12.27
CA ARG A 352 14.57 2.06 -12.51
C ARG A 352 13.67 2.54 -11.38
N ALA A 353 14.13 2.43 -10.14
CA ALA A 353 13.41 2.98 -8.99
C ALA A 353 13.23 4.50 -9.11
N ARG A 354 14.27 5.24 -9.52
CA ARG A 354 14.20 6.69 -9.80
C ARG A 354 13.17 7.01 -10.87
N ARG A 355 13.17 6.27 -11.98
CA ARG A 355 12.19 6.45 -13.07
C ARG A 355 10.77 6.14 -12.61
N ALA A 356 10.56 5.07 -11.86
CA ALA A 356 9.24 4.71 -11.32
C ALA A 356 8.70 5.81 -10.40
N ALA A 357 9.54 6.39 -9.54
CA ALA A 357 9.16 7.52 -8.70
C ALA A 357 8.82 8.77 -9.53
N ALA A 358 9.67 9.16 -10.49
CA ALA A 358 9.43 10.33 -11.31
C ALA A 358 8.15 10.21 -12.16
N VAL A 359 7.97 9.08 -12.84
CA VAL A 359 6.77 8.79 -13.64
C VAL A 359 5.53 8.74 -12.76
N GLY A 360 5.62 8.11 -11.57
CA GLY A 360 4.54 8.09 -10.59
C GLY A 360 4.07 9.48 -10.19
N ILE A 361 5.01 10.39 -9.87
CA ILE A 361 4.70 11.79 -9.54
C ILE A 361 4.02 12.50 -10.70
N TRP A 362 4.49 12.33 -11.95
CA TRP A 362 3.81 12.92 -13.11
C TRP A 362 2.40 12.37 -13.35
N CYS A 363 2.22 11.05 -13.25
CA CYS A 363 0.89 10.43 -13.32
C CYS A 363 -0.04 10.98 -12.23
N SER A 364 0.48 11.20 -11.02
CA SER A 364 -0.30 11.73 -9.91
C SER A 364 -0.68 13.20 -10.08
N ALA A 365 0.17 14.02 -10.72
CA ALA A 365 -0.17 15.40 -11.05
C ALA A 365 -1.28 15.47 -12.11
N ALA A 366 -1.24 14.59 -13.12
CA ALA A 366 -2.31 14.47 -14.11
C ALA A 366 -3.64 14.01 -13.48
N LEU A 367 -3.56 13.06 -12.54
CA LEU A 367 -4.71 12.61 -11.77
C LEU A 367 -5.29 13.74 -10.89
N GLY A 368 -4.43 14.49 -10.19
CA GLY A 368 -4.83 15.65 -9.40
C GLY A 368 -5.49 16.73 -10.25
N LEU A 369 -5.01 16.97 -11.47
CA LEU A 369 -5.62 17.93 -12.39
C LEU A 369 -7.02 17.47 -12.82
N THR A 370 -7.18 16.17 -13.03
CA THR A 370 -8.49 15.56 -13.31
C THR A 370 -9.44 15.73 -12.13
N ALA A 371 -8.97 15.49 -10.90
CA ALA A 371 -9.75 15.68 -9.68
C ALA A 371 -10.17 17.13 -9.46
N PHE A 372 -9.26 18.09 -9.68
CA PHE A 372 -9.55 19.52 -9.61
C PHE A 372 -10.61 19.94 -10.64
N SER A 373 -10.45 19.49 -11.89
CA SER A 373 -11.38 19.77 -12.98
C SER A 373 -12.77 19.21 -12.68
N PHE A 374 -12.82 17.97 -12.19
CA PHE A 374 -14.06 17.32 -11.76
C PHE A 374 -14.76 18.10 -10.64
N ALA A 375 -14.08 18.37 -9.53
CA ALA A 375 -14.67 19.08 -8.38
C ALA A 375 -15.19 20.48 -8.75
N THR A 376 -14.46 21.19 -9.61
CA THR A 376 -14.86 22.51 -10.10
C THR A 376 -16.07 22.46 -11.03
N ALA A 377 -16.15 21.43 -11.89
CA ALA A 377 -17.24 21.25 -12.85
C ALA A 377 -18.56 20.87 -12.15
N VAL A 378 -18.50 19.99 -11.14
CA VAL A 378 -19.70 19.50 -10.45
C VAL A 378 -20.21 20.43 -9.34
N ARG A 379 -19.51 21.56 -9.07
CA ARG A 379 -19.73 22.40 -7.88
C ARG A 379 -21.18 22.78 -7.59
N ASN A 380 -21.98 23.06 -8.63
CA ASN A 380 -23.37 23.53 -8.47
C ASN A 380 -24.41 22.40 -8.41
N VAL A 381 -24.02 21.17 -8.74
CA VAL A 381 -24.96 20.03 -8.90
C VAL A 381 -24.68 18.93 -7.87
N TRP A 382 -23.43 18.76 -7.46
CA TRP A 382 -22.99 17.62 -6.63
C TRP A 382 -23.78 17.48 -5.33
N ALA A 383 -23.92 18.57 -4.57
CA ALA A 383 -24.60 18.57 -3.29
C ALA A 383 -26.12 18.30 -3.39
N ARG A 384 -26.73 18.54 -4.56
CA ARG A 384 -28.17 18.31 -4.78
C ARG A 384 -28.56 16.83 -4.74
N MET A 385 -27.59 15.93 -4.90
CA MET A 385 -27.82 14.50 -4.73
C MET A 385 -28.03 14.11 -3.26
N PHE A 386 -27.60 14.96 -2.31
CA PHE A 386 -27.63 14.69 -0.88
C PHE A 386 -28.69 15.50 -0.15
N THR A 387 -28.95 16.75 -0.57
CA THR A 387 -29.87 17.65 0.14
C THR A 387 -30.51 18.70 -0.78
N GLY A 388 -31.67 19.21 -0.34
CA GLY A 388 -32.34 20.38 -0.92
C GLY A 388 -32.14 21.69 -0.15
N ASP A 389 -31.39 21.66 0.97
CA ASP A 389 -31.16 22.85 1.81
C ASP A 389 -30.24 23.86 1.11
N ALA A 390 -30.74 25.08 0.91
CA ALA A 390 -30.02 26.12 0.18
C ALA A 390 -28.68 26.53 0.80
N ALA A 391 -28.58 26.57 2.13
CA ALA A 391 -27.34 26.95 2.83
C ALA A 391 -26.26 25.87 2.63
N ILE A 392 -26.63 24.60 2.74
CA ILE A 392 -25.69 23.47 2.51
C ILE A 392 -25.23 23.46 1.05
N LEU A 393 -26.14 23.70 0.10
CA LEU A 393 -25.83 23.77 -1.32
C LEU A 393 -24.84 24.90 -1.63
N GLU A 394 -25.06 26.10 -1.09
CA GLU A 394 -24.20 27.27 -1.31
C GLU A 394 -22.80 27.07 -0.72
N LEU A 395 -22.70 26.60 0.53
CA LEU A 395 -21.44 26.33 1.20
C LEU A 395 -20.62 25.28 0.43
N THR A 396 -21.25 24.19 0.02
CA THR A 396 -20.59 23.10 -0.71
C THR A 396 -20.12 23.57 -2.09
N ALA A 397 -20.95 24.32 -2.82
CA ALA A 397 -20.60 24.84 -4.14
C ALA A 397 -19.42 25.82 -4.09
N ALA A 398 -19.32 26.63 -3.01
CA ALA A 398 -18.22 27.55 -2.82
C ALA A 398 -16.89 26.85 -2.50
N VAL A 399 -16.93 25.73 -1.78
CA VAL A 399 -15.74 25.02 -1.31
C VAL A 399 -15.23 23.97 -2.30
N LEU A 400 -16.09 23.36 -3.12
CA LEU A 400 -15.68 22.31 -4.06
C LEU A 400 -14.47 22.67 -4.96
N PRO A 401 -14.35 23.90 -5.50
CA PRO A 401 -13.14 24.31 -6.22
C PRO A 401 -11.88 24.36 -5.34
N ILE A 402 -12.00 24.79 -4.08
CA ILE A 402 -10.90 24.82 -3.10
C ILE A 402 -10.47 23.39 -2.78
N LEU A 403 -11.43 22.49 -2.53
CA LEU A 403 -11.19 21.06 -2.36
C LEU A 403 -10.46 20.49 -3.57
N GLY A 404 -10.90 20.82 -4.79
CA GLY A 404 -10.21 20.39 -6.00
C GLY A 404 -8.74 20.84 -6.06
N LEU A 405 -8.44 22.07 -5.65
CA LEU A 405 -7.06 22.55 -5.53
C LEU A 405 -6.27 21.80 -4.45
N CYS A 406 -6.91 21.46 -3.33
CA CYS A 406 -6.30 20.60 -2.32
C CYS A 406 -5.94 19.24 -2.92
N GLU A 407 -6.84 18.63 -3.69
CA GLU A 407 -6.61 17.33 -4.34
C GLU A 407 -5.50 17.38 -5.40
N PHE A 408 -5.34 18.53 -6.08
CA PHE A 408 -4.22 18.74 -7.02
C PHE A 408 -2.86 18.61 -6.32
N GLY A 409 -2.72 19.13 -5.10
CA GLY A 409 -1.52 18.95 -4.27
C GLY A 409 -1.44 17.59 -3.57
N ASN A 410 -2.60 17.08 -3.11
CA ASN A 410 -2.73 15.82 -2.40
C ASN A 410 -2.29 14.63 -3.26
N CYS A 411 -2.62 14.61 -4.55
CA CYS A 411 -2.30 13.47 -5.41
C CYS A 411 -0.77 13.22 -5.52
N PRO A 412 0.07 14.22 -5.84
CA PRO A 412 1.53 14.08 -5.78
C PRO A 412 2.08 13.87 -4.38
N GLN A 413 1.51 14.50 -3.34
CA GLN A 413 1.91 14.26 -1.96
C GLN A 413 1.73 12.78 -1.57
N THR A 414 0.55 12.22 -1.83
CA THR A 414 0.21 10.83 -1.49
C THR A 414 1.09 9.86 -2.27
N THR A 415 1.38 10.17 -3.53
CA THR A 415 2.30 9.38 -4.36
C THR A 415 3.74 9.46 -3.86
N GLY A 416 4.19 10.64 -3.42
CA GLY A 416 5.48 10.83 -2.77
C GLY A 416 5.61 10.05 -1.46
N CYS A 417 4.56 9.98 -0.64
CA CYS A 417 4.49 9.07 0.50
C CYS A 417 4.66 7.60 0.07
N GLY A 418 4.09 7.21 -1.07
CA GLY A 418 4.31 5.89 -1.68
C GLY A 418 5.78 5.65 -2.05
N VAL A 419 6.46 6.64 -2.65
CA VAL A 419 7.90 6.58 -2.94
C VAL A 419 8.74 6.42 -1.66
N LEU A 420 8.42 7.17 -0.61
CA LEU A 420 9.10 7.08 0.68
C LEU A 420 8.86 5.74 1.37
N ARG A 421 7.64 5.20 1.32
CA ARG A 421 7.34 3.85 1.81
C ARG A 421 8.10 2.79 1.01
N GLY A 422 8.06 2.81 -0.32
CA GLY A 422 8.80 1.87 -1.17
C GLY A 422 10.33 1.92 -0.96
N SER A 423 10.87 3.08 -0.60
CA SER A 423 12.29 3.26 -0.23
C SER A 423 12.59 3.06 1.27
N ALA A 424 11.66 2.50 2.05
CA ALA A 424 11.81 2.23 3.48
C ALA A 424 12.17 3.47 4.32
N ARG A 425 11.57 4.63 4.00
CA ARG A 425 11.72 5.91 4.72
C ARG A 425 10.40 6.52 5.21
N PRO A 426 9.49 5.74 5.84
CA PRO A 426 8.19 6.27 6.28
C PRO A 426 8.29 7.40 7.30
N LYS A 427 9.35 7.42 8.13
CA LYS A 427 9.58 8.49 9.12
C LYS A 427 9.69 9.89 8.49
N LEU A 428 10.30 10.00 7.32
CA LEU A 428 10.41 11.28 6.64
C LEU A 428 9.05 11.76 6.14
N GLY A 429 8.23 10.86 5.59
CA GLY A 429 6.84 11.17 5.21
C GLY A 429 6.00 11.61 6.42
N ALA A 430 6.09 10.89 7.53
CA ALA A 430 5.38 11.22 8.77
C ALA A 430 5.74 12.62 9.29
N ASN A 431 7.03 12.98 9.29
CA ASN A 431 7.49 14.31 9.71
C ASN A 431 7.00 15.43 8.79
N ILE A 432 7.00 15.20 7.47
CA ILE A 432 6.48 16.15 6.49
C ILE A 432 4.97 16.35 6.69
N ASN A 433 4.22 15.26 6.85
CA ASN A 433 2.78 15.34 7.13
C ASN A 433 2.50 16.09 8.44
N LEU A 434 3.18 15.73 9.53
CA LEU A 434 3.00 16.38 10.83
C LEU A 434 3.25 17.89 10.75
N SER A 435 4.37 18.30 10.15
CA SER A 435 4.70 19.72 10.01
C SER A 435 3.72 20.46 9.08
N SER A 436 3.35 19.87 7.95
CA SER A 436 2.51 20.53 6.96
C SER A 436 1.06 20.68 7.44
N PHE A 437 0.46 19.59 7.93
CA PHE A 437 -0.90 19.62 8.44
C PHE A 437 -0.96 20.39 9.76
N TYR A 438 -0.21 19.99 10.79
CA TYR A 438 -0.42 20.52 12.13
C TYR A 438 0.33 21.82 12.43
N ALA A 439 1.54 22.03 11.89
CA ALA A 439 2.28 23.26 12.17
C ALA A 439 1.92 24.42 11.22
N VAL A 440 1.44 24.13 10.01
CA VAL A 440 1.04 25.16 9.02
C VAL A 440 -0.47 25.15 8.79
N GLY A 441 -1.03 24.00 8.41
CA GLY A 441 -2.45 23.87 8.09
C GLY A 441 -3.39 24.29 9.22
N MET A 442 -3.10 23.88 10.47
CA MET A 442 -4.05 24.04 11.59
C MET A 442 -4.14 25.51 11.97
N PRO A 443 -3.02 26.21 12.21
CA PRO A 443 -3.05 27.63 12.50
C PRO A 443 -3.75 28.43 11.40
N VAL A 444 -3.52 28.10 10.13
CA VAL A 444 -4.18 28.79 9.01
C VAL A 444 -5.67 28.47 8.97
N ALA A 445 -6.07 27.20 9.12
CA ALA A 445 -7.47 26.78 9.13
C ALA A 445 -8.25 27.48 10.25
N VAL A 446 -7.75 27.39 11.48
CA VAL A 446 -8.37 27.99 12.66
C VAL A 446 -8.38 29.51 12.54
N GLY A 447 -7.27 30.10 12.11
CA GLY A 447 -7.15 31.56 12.03
C GLY A 447 -8.06 32.18 10.98
N LEU A 448 -8.13 31.57 9.79
CA LEU A 448 -9.03 32.04 8.74
C LEU A 448 -10.50 31.74 9.07
N ALA A 449 -10.80 30.62 9.72
CA ALA A 449 -12.18 30.25 10.02
C ALA A 449 -12.78 31.06 11.18
N LEU A 450 -12.01 31.37 12.23
CA LEU A 450 -12.55 32.00 13.44
C LEU A 450 -12.33 33.51 13.51
N TRP A 451 -11.25 34.04 12.94
CA TRP A 451 -10.91 35.48 13.04
C TRP A 451 -11.16 36.27 11.76
N THR A 452 -11.65 35.64 10.69
CA THR A 452 -11.95 36.32 9.43
C THR A 452 -13.35 35.98 8.95
N PRO A 453 -13.97 36.79 8.06
CA PRO A 453 -15.29 36.49 7.51
C PRO A 453 -15.30 35.31 6.53
N LEU A 454 -14.18 34.59 6.36
CA LEU A 454 -14.11 33.41 5.49
C LEU A 454 -14.81 32.20 6.09
N ASP A 455 -14.97 32.13 7.42
CA ASP A 455 -15.74 31.12 8.14
C ASP A 455 -15.45 29.69 7.62
N PHE A 456 -16.44 28.98 7.09
CA PHE A 456 -16.28 27.63 6.54
C PHE A 456 -15.20 27.52 5.44
N ARG A 457 -15.06 28.54 4.58
CA ARG A 457 -14.01 28.56 3.54
C ARG A 457 -12.62 28.64 4.15
N GLY A 458 -12.49 29.29 5.31
CA GLY A 458 -11.23 29.40 6.04
C GLY A 458 -10.64 28.06 6.43
N LEU A 459 -11.48 27.11 6.87
CA LEU A 459 -11.05 25.74 7.19
C LEU A 459 -10.41 25.05 5.97
N TRP A 460 -11.05 25.14 4.82
CA TRP A 460 -10.58 24.52 3.58
C TRP A 460 -9.35 25.22 2.97
N LEU A 461 -9.22 26.53 3.16
CA LEU A 461 -7.99 27.26 2.82
C LEU A 461 -6.82 26.84 3.71
N GLY A 462 -7.07 26.49 4.97
CA GLY A 462 -6.06 25.86 5.82
C GLY A 462 -5.62 24.48 5.34
N LEU A 463 -6.57 23.65 4.86
CA LEU A 463 -6.22 22.39 4.20
C LEU A 463 -5.40 22.64 2.92
N LEU A 464 -5.74 23.64 2.13
CA LEU A 464 -4.96 24.02 0.94
C LEU A 464 -3.53 24.43 1.30
N ALA A 465 -3.35 25.22 2.37
CA ALA A 465 -2.03 25.61 2.87
C ALA A 465 -1.21 24.40 3.35
N ALA A 466 -1.86 23.45 4.04
CA ALA A 466 -1.24 22.18 4.43
C ALA A 466 -0.75 21.40 3.20
N GLN A 467 -1.63 21.22 2.21
CA GLN A 467 -1.32 20.45 1.00
C GLN A 467 -0.23 21.09 0.16
N ALA A 468 -0.24 22.42 0.01
CA ALA A 468 0.79 23.16 -0.71
C ALA A 468 2.18 23.01 -0.04
N THR A 469 2.22 23.10 1.29
CA THR A 469 3.45 22.89 2.06
C THR A 469 3.94 21.44 1.93
N CYS A 470 3.02 20.49 2.07
CA CYS A 470 3.33 19.06 2.06
C CYS A 470 3.89 18.63 0.71
N VAL A 471 3.24 19.00 -0.39
CA VAL A 471 3.70 18.65 -1.75
C VAL A 471 5.05 19.29 -2.06
N ALA A 472 5.29 20.55 -1.66
CA ALA A 472 6.57 21.21 -1.88
C ALA A 472 7.72 20.48 -1.18
N LEU A 473 7.56 20.17 0.11
CA LEU A 473 8.56 19.43 0.89
C LEU A 473 8.76 18.01 0.35
N MET A 474 7.68 17.33 -0.03
CA MET A 474 7.72 15.98 -0.59
C MET A 474 8.51 15.94 -1.90
N LEU A 475 8.27 16.89 -2.81
CA LEU A 475 9.00 16.98 -4.08
C LEU A 475 10.49 17.28 -3.86
N VAL A 476 10.85 18.16 -2.91
CA VAL A 476 12.26 18.42 -2.56
C VAL A 476 12.94 17.15 -2.09
N VAL A 477 12.29 16.37 -1.22
CA VAL A 477 12.84 15.12 -0.68
C VAL A 477 12.99 14.05 -1.77
N VAL A 478 11.99 13.87 -2.62
CA VAL A 478 12.05 12.88 -3.70
C VAL A 478 13.14 13.25 -4.71
N ASN A 479 13.27 14.54 -5.06
CA ASN A 479 14.29 15.01 -6.00
C ASN A 479 15.72 14.90 -5.44
N ARG A 480 15.90 15.05 -4.12
CA ARG A 480 17.21 14.91 -3.45
C ARG A 480 17.53 13.49 -2.99
N THR A 481 16.69 12.50 -3.33
CA THR A 481 16.95 11.12 -2.94
C THR A 481 18.14 10.55 -3.72
N ASP A 482 19.17 10.12 -2.99
CA ASP A 482 20.23 9.27 -3.53
C ASP A 482 19.72 7.83 -3.69
N TRP A 483 19.41 7.48 -4.94
CA TRP A 483 18.85 6.18 -5.29
C TRP A 483 19.85 5.03 -5.14
N THR A 484 21.14 5.29 -5.34
CA THR A 484 22.19 4.28 -5.17
C THR A 484 22.33 3.90 -3.70
N ALA A 485 22.39 4.90 -2.82
CA ALA A 485 22.39 4.67 -1.38
C ALA A 485 21.12 3.95 -0.89
N GLN A 486 19.95 4.26 -1.47
CA GLN A 486 18.72 3.53 -1.12
C GLN A 486 18.72 2.07 -1.61
N ALA A 487 19.33 1.78 -2.75
CA ALA A 487 19.46 0.40 -3.24
C ALA A 487 20.39 -0.41 -2.33
N GLU A 488 21.51 0.17 -1.88
CA GLU A 488 22.42 -0.46 -0.91
C GLU A 488 21.72 -0.72 0.43
N ARG A 489 21.02 0.28 0.97
CA ARG A 489 20.23 0.12 2.20
C ARG A 489 19.16 -0.97 2.08
N SER A 490 18.58 -1.13 0.89
CA SER A 490 17.63 -2.20 0.60
C SER A 490 18.26 -3.60 0.68
N GLN A 491 19.51 -3.74 0.23
CA GLN A 491 20.26 -4.99 0.39
C GLN A 491 20.49 -5.30 1.88
N HIS A 492 20.80 -4.31 2.71
CA HIS A 492 20.92 -4.54 4.16
C HIS A 492 19.58 -4.90 4.80
N LEU A 493 18.49 -4.20 4.47
CA LEU A 493 17.15 -4.48 5.01
C LEU A 493 16.68 -5.91 4.71
N THR A 494 17.05 -6.42 3.54
CA THR A 494 16.68 -7.77 3.11
C THR A 494 17.71 -8.82 3.52
N GLY A 495 18.83 -8.45 4.17
CA GLY A 495 19.91 -9.35 4.61
C GLY A 495 20.84 -9.83 3.49
N ALA A 496 20.87 -9.12 2.35
CA ALA A 496 21.63 -9.49 1.16
C ALA A 496 23.12 -9.22 1.21
N SER A 497 23.56 -8.36 2.13
CA SER A 497 24.99 -8.20 2.41
C SER A 497 25.55 -9.41 3.15
N ALA A 498 24.92 -9.82 4.26
CA ALA A 498 25.35 -10.97 5.06
C ALA A 498 25.43 -12.27 4.25
N ALA A 499 24.46 -12.52 3.35
CA ALA A 499 24.50 -13.70 2.50
C ALA A 499 25.61 -13.68 1.44
N LYS A 500 26.04 -12.50 0.97
CA LYS A 500 27.18 -12.38 0.03
C LYS A 500 28.51 -12.57 0.75
N ASP A 501 28.59 -12.12 1.99
CA ASP A 501 29.76 -12.33 2.84
C ASP A 501 29.88 -13.82 3.20
N ASP A 502 28.77 -14.47 3.56
CA ASP A 502 28.70 -15.93 3.78
C ASP A 502 29.06 -16.71 2.49
N GLU A 503 28.56 -16.30 1.32
CA GLU A 503 28.87 -16.96 0.04
C GLU A 503 30.33 -16.74 -0.41
N ALA A 504 30.91 -15.58 -0.08
CA ALA A 504 32.31 -15.27 -0.33
C ALA A 504 33.23 -16.03 0.63
N GLU A 505 32.89 -16.13 1.91
CA GLU A 505 33.59 -16.97 2.88
C GLU A 505 33.52 -18.45 2.49
N ASN A 506 32.36 -18.95 2.07
CA ASN A 506 32.20 -20.35 1.65
C ASN A 506 32.95 -20.65 0.33
N LYS A 507 33.03 -19.70 -0.62
CA LYS A 507 33.86 -19.82 -1.83
C LYS A 507 35.35 -19.74 -1.53
N THR A 508 35.75 -18.95 -0.53
CA THR A 508 37.14 -18.84 -0.07
C THR A 508 37.56 -20.10 0.67
N ALA A 509 36.67 -20.67 1.50
CA ALA A 509 36.86 -21.96 2.16
C ALA A 509 36.91 -23.12 1.15
N ALA A 510 36.05 -23.12 0.12
CA ALA A 510 36.08 -24.13 -0.94
C ALA A 510 37.36 -24.07 -1.79
N LYS A 511 37.89 -22.86 -2.06
CA LYS A 511 39.20 -22.69 -2.73
C LYS A 511 40.37 -23.13 -1.85
N ALA A 512 40.31 -22.85 -0.54
CA ALA A 512 41.34 -23.27 0.40
C ALA A 512 41.41 -24.80 0.56
N VAL A 513 40.30 -25.51 0.37
CA VAL A 513 40.27 -26.99 0.38
C VAL A 513 40.86 -27.58 -0.91
N ASP A 514 40.58 -26.97 -2.07
CA ASP A 514 41.13 -27.38 -3.38
C ASP A 514 42.65 -27.14 -3.48
N ASP A 515 43.15 -26.06 -2.87
CA ASP A 515 44.59 -25.74 -2.79
C ASP A 515 45.34 -26.63 -1.76
N THR A 516 44.64 -27.37 -0.89
CA THR A 516 45.26 -28.30 0.09
C THR A 516 45.26 -29.77 -0.34
N GLU A 517 44.65 -30.13 -1.47
CA GLU A 517 44.63 -31.53 -1.96
C GLU A 517 45.81 -31.92 -2.87
N VAL A 518 46.85 -31.08 -2.96
CA VAL A 518 48.08 -31.38 -3.71
C VAL A 518 49.33 -31.14 -2.87
N ASP A 519 49.46 -31.76 -1.69
CA ASP A 519 50.79 -32.15 -1.16
C ASP A 519 50.71 -33.14 0.02
N GLU A 520 50.36 -34.41 -0.20
CA GLU A 520 50.67 -35.47 0.78
C GLU A 520 51.17 -36.74 0.10
N THR A 521 52.46 -36.73 -0.27
CA THR A 521 53.27 -37.95 -0.28
C THR A 521 54.45 -37.78 0.66
N ASN A 522 54.22 -37.82 1.99
CA ASN A 522 55.23 -38.35 2.92
C ASN A 522 54.74 -38.57 4.37
N CYS A 523 54.88 -39.83 4.80
CA CYS A 523 55.18 -40.31 6.16
C CYS A 523 54.18 -40.11 7.32
N LEU A 524 53.39 -41.16 7.56
CA LEU A 524 53.43 -42.01 8.78
C LEU A 524 54.08 -41.42 10.05
N LEU A 525 53.26 -41.09 11.06
CA LEU A 525 53.34 -41.66 12.43
C LEU A 525 52.22 -41.10 13.31
N VAL A 526 51.20 -41.93 13.52
CA VAL A 526 50.15 -41.73 14.53
C VAL A 526 50.78 -41.86 15.91
N THR A 527 50.72 -40.80 16.72
CA THR A 527 50.93 -40.90 18.17
C THR A 527 49.72 -40.31 18.89
N VAL A 528 48.88 -41.19 19.43
CA VAL A 528 47.75 -40.85 20.31
C VAL A 528 48.32 -40.38 21.64
N LYS A 529 48.02 -39.14 22.04
CA LYS A 529 48.21 -38.65 23.41
C LYS A 529 46.86 -38.22 23.99
N ILE A 530 46.32 -39.10 24.83
CA ILE A 530 45.27 -38.79 25.79
C ILE A 530 45.95 -38.12 26.99
N LYS A 531 45.44 -36.97 27.45
CA LYS A 531 45.50 -36.61 28.88
C LYS A 531 44.46 -35.56 29.27
N GLN A 532 43.94 -35.81 30.47
CA GLN A 532 43.02 -35.07 31.34
C GLN A 532 43.28 -33.58 31.45
#